data_AF-A0A7C9DEB4-F1
#
_entry.id   AF-A0A7C9DEB4-F1
#
_cell.length_a   1.000
_cell.length_b   1.000
_cell.length_c   1.000
_cell.angle_alpha   90.00
_cell.angle_beta   90.00
_cell.angle_gamma   90.00
#
_symmetry.space_group_name_H-M   'P 1'
#
loop_
_entity.id
_entity.type
_entity.pdbx_description
1 polymer ?
#
loop_
_entity_poly.entity_id
_entity_poly.type
_entity_poly.pdbx_seq_one_letter_code
_entity_poly.pdbx_strand_id
1 'polypeptide(L)'
;TPRSFHERVFPCNFLHFVYSGYALHWLSQVPELLVSIDGIALNKGNICIAKTSPPEVQKAYYAQFKSDFTLFLESRAREIVLGGSMVLTFLGSIQSTDPHSLHELLGFTLHDMVL
;
A
#
# COMPACT_ATOMS: atom_id res chain seq x y z
N THR A 1 0.55 6.55 -23.03
CA THR A 1 0.79 5.19 -22.53
C THR A 1 0.23 5.09 -21.13
N PRO A 2 -0.32 3.93 -20.72
CA PRO A 2 -0.73 3.70 -19.33
C PRO A 2 0.46 3.87 -18.38
N ARG A 3 0.21 4.43 -17.20
CA ARG A 3 1.22 4.66 -16.15
C ARG A 3 0.61 4.37 -14.79
N SER A 4 1.48 4.13 -13.81
CA SER A 4 1.11 4.03 -12.39
C SER A 4 0.40 5.29 -11.91
N PHE A 5 -0.64 5.12 -11.09
CA PHE A 5 -1.34 6.24 -10.48
C PHE A 5 -0.54 6.91 -9.34
N HIS A 6 0.48 6.26 -8.80
CA HIS A 6 1.33 6.87 -7.77
C HIS A 6 2.07 8.09 -8.33
N GLU A 7 2.33 8.13 -9.63
CA GLU A 7 3.03 9.21 -10.31
C GLU A 7 2.09 10.16 -11.06
N ARG A 8 2.69 11.16 -11.70
CA ARG A 8 1.99 12.11 -12.55
C ARG A 8 1.58 11.47 -13.89
N VAL A 9 0.29 11.59 -14.18
CA VAL A 9 -0.37 11.05 -15.38
C VAL A 9 -1.02 12.12 -16.25
N PHE A 10 -1.31 13.31 -15.70
CA PHE A 10 -1.94 14.42 -16.43
C PHE A 10 -1.09 15.71 -16.43
N PRO A 11 -1.34 16.63 -17.38
CA PRO A 11 -0.82 18.00 -17.33
C PRO A 11 -1.23 18.77 -16.06
N CYS A 12 -0.60 19.92 -15.80
CA CYS A 12 -0.93 20.72 -14.63
C CYS A 12 -2.30 21.36 -14.82
N ASN A 13 -3.08 21.51 -13.73
CA ASN A 13 -4.41 22.14 -13.78
C ASN A 13 -5.32 21.56 -14.87
N PHE A 14 -5.39 20.24 -14.94
CA PHE A 14 -6.14 19.51 -15.96
C PHE A 14 -7.41 18.84 -15.41
N LEU A 15 -7.35 18.34 -14.17
CA LEU A 15 -8.43 17.57 -13.55
C LEU A 15 -9.32 18.48 -12.70
N HIS A 16 -10.63 18.42 -12.94
CA HIS A 16 -11.63 19.08 -12.10
C HIS A 16 -12.01 18.22 -10.89
N PHE A 17 -12.03 16.90 -11.09
CA PHE A 17 -12.42 15.93 -10.08
C PHE A 17 -11.58 14.67 -10.20
N VAL A 18 -11.15 14.13 -9.06
CA VAL A 18 -10.41 12.88 -8.97
C VAL A 18 -11.16 11.92 -8.05
N TYR A 19 -11.39 10.71 -8.53
CA TYR A 19 -11.92 9.61 -7.73
C TYR A 19 -10.93 8.45 -7.75
N SER A 20 -10.68 7.87 -6.58
CA SER A 20 -9.93 6.63 -6.45
C SER A 20 -10.60 5.76 -5.39
N GLY A 21 -11.16 4.64 -5.83
CA GLY A 21 -11.80 3.65 -4.97
C GLY A 21 -11.01 2.35 -4.90
N TYR A 22 -10.73 1.88 -3.68
CA TYR A 22 -10.06 0.61 -3.39
C TYR A 22 -8.73 0.38 -4.13
N ALA A 23 -7.99 1.46 -4.42
CA ALA A 23 -6.70 1.38 -5.11
C ALA A 23 -5.52 1.74 -4.21
N LEU A 24 -5.66 2.77 -3.35
CA LEU A 24 -4.54 3.36 -2.61
C LEU A 24 -3.91 2.48 -1.52
N HIS A 25 -4.53 1.33 -1.20
CA HIS A 25 -3.93 0.35 -0.29
C HIS A 25 -2.95 -0.60 -1.00
N TRP A 26 -2.92 -0.59 -2.34
CA TRP A 26 -1.87 -1.27 -3.11
C TRP A 26 -0.62 -0.41 -3.12
N LEU A 27 0.48 -0.99 -2.66
CA LEU A 27 1.79 -0.35 -2.67
C LEU A 27 2.38 -0.41 -4.08
N SER A 28 3.23 0.55 -4.41
CA SER A 28 3.94 0.60 -5.67
C SER A 28 4.93 -0.56 -5.82
N GLN A 29 5.46 -1.06 -4.70
CA GLN A 29 6.38 -2.19 -4.61
C GLN A 29 6.33 -2.86 -3.24
N VAL A 30 6.94 -4.04 -3.13
CA VAL A 30 7.23 -4.66 -1.83
C VAL A 30 8.22 -3.76 -1.08
N PRO A 31 7.97 -3.44 0.21
CA PRO A 31 8.89 -2.60 0.97
C PRO A 31 10.31 -3.19 0.99
N GLU A 32 11.31 -2.40 0.59
CA GLU A 32 12.71 -2.86 0.45
C GLU A 32 13.28 -3.40 1.75
N LEU A 33 12.87 -2.82 2.88
CA LEU A 33 13.30 -3.22 4.23
C LEU A 33 12.83 -4.62 4.64
N LEU A 34 12.01 -5.31 3.83
CA LEU A 34 11.57 -6.69 4.12
C LEU A 34 12.57 -7.75 3.65
N VAL A 35 13.55 -7.38 2.82
CA VAL A 35 14.60 -8.28 2.34
C VAL A 35 15.93 -7.71 2.80
N SER A 36 16.67 -8.44 3.65
CA SER A 36 18.00 -8.01 4.03
C SER A 36 18.95 -8.02 2.83
N ILE A 37 20.06 -7.29 2.93
CA ILE A 37 21.13 -7.29 1.91
C ILE A 37 21.62 -8.72 1.62
N ASP A 38 21.59 -9.60 2.62
CA ASP A 38 21.97 -11.02 2.52
C ASP A 38 20.83 -11.92 2.01
N GLY A 39 19.71 -11.34 1.55
CA GLY A 39 18.55 -12.07 1.03
C GLY A 39 17.66 -12.73 2.10
N ILE A 40 17.86 -12.40 3.37
CA ILE A 40 17.06 -12.95 4.48
C ILE A 40 15.74 -12.18 4.57
N ALA A 41 14.64 -12.88 4.38
CA ALA A 41 13.30 -12.31 4.51
C ALA A 41 13.00 -11.99 5.98
N LEU A 42 12.70 -10.72 6.27
CA LEU A 42 12.33 -10.24 7.61
C LEU A 42 10.98 -10.78 8.06
N ASN A 43 10.07 -11.03 7.11
CA ASN A 43 8.71 -11.52 7.36
C ASN A 43 8.56 -13.02 7.06
N LYS A 44 9.57 -13.82 7.40
CA LYS A 44 9.57 -15.26 7.09
C LYS A 44 8.31 -15.95 7.64
N GLY A 45 7.67 -16.74 6.78
CA GLY A 45 6.44 -17.48 7.12
C GLY A 45 5.14 -16.69 6.97
N ASN A 46 5.20 -15.41 6.60
CA ASN A 46 4.02 -14.57 6.41
C ASN A 46 4.01 -13.91 5.03
N ILE A 47 2.82 -13.72 4.47
CA ILE A 47 2.62 -13.04 3.17
C ILE A 47 2.12 -11.59 3.32
N CYS A 48 1.76 -11.19 4.54
CA CYS A 48 1.27 -9.86 4.90
C CYS A 48 1.82 -9.46 6.27
N ILE A 49 1.45 -8.27 6.75
CA ILE A 49 1.61 -7.95 8.18
C ILE A 49 0.67 -8.89 8.94
N ALA A 50 1.23 -9.78 9.75
CA ALA A 50 0.49 -10.75 10.54
C ALA A 50 0.86 -10.63 12.02
N LYS A 51 0.11 -11.29 12.90
CA LYS A 51 0.43 -11.36 14.34
C LYS A 51 1.84 -11.85 14.66
N THR A 52 2.39 -12.73 13.83
CA THR A 52 3.73 -13.31 13.99
C THR A 52 4.82 -12.45 13.35
N SER A 53 4.46 -11.38 12.62
CA SER A 53 5.42 -10.47 12.01
C SER A 53 6.15 -9.66 13.09
N PRO A 54 7.49 -9.49 12.97
CA PRO A 54 8.21 -8.61 13.88
C PRO A 54 7.82 -7.14 13.63
N PRO A 55 7.92 -6.25 14.65
CA PRO A 55 7.49 -4.85 14.55
C PRO A 55 8.12 -4.07 13.38
N GLU A 56 9.33 -4.45 12.96
CA GLU A 56 10.06 -3.88 11.83
C GLU A 56 9.31 -4.05 10.51
N VAL A 57 8.54 -5.15 10.34
CA VAL A 57 7.71 -5.38 9.15
C VAL A 57 6.62 -4.31 9.06
N GLN A 58 5.92 -4.02 10.16
CA GLN A 58 4.89 -2.99 10.18
C GLN A 58 5.49 -1.61 9.84
N LYS A 59 6.66 -1.28 10.38
CA LYS A 59 7.38 -0.05 10.08
C LYS A 59 7.75 0.05 8.60
N ALA A 60 8.21 -1.05 8.00
CA ALA A 60 8.57 -1.12 6.58
C ALA A 60 7.36 -0.86 5.67
N TYR A 61 6.25 -1.55 5.90
CA TYR A 61 5.00 -1.33 5.15
C TYR A 61 4.47 0.10 5.31
N TYR A 62 4.50 0.64 6.53
CA TYR A 62 4.08 2.02 6.79
C TYR A 62 4.97 3.03 6.05
N ALA A 63 6.29 2.83 6.03
CA ALA A 63 7.21 3.71 5.32
C ALA A 63 6.95 3.71 3.81
N GLN A 64 6.72 2.54 3.21
CA GLN A 64 6.38 2.42 1.79
C GLN A 64 5.03 3.10 1.49
N PHE A 65 3.98 2.81 2.27
CA PHE A 65 2.67 3.45 2.12
C PHE A 65 2.77 4.97 2.20
N LYS A 66 3.52 5.49 3.18
CA LYS A 66 3.71 6.92 3.37
C LYS A 66 4.37 7.55 2.13
N SER A 67 5.43 6.93 1.61
CA SER A 67 6.10 7.40 0.39
C SER A 67 5.15 7.41 -0.81
N ASP A 68 4.47 6.29 -1.06
CA ASP A 68 3.53 6.10 -2.18
C ASP A 68 2.36 7.08 -2.13
N PHE A 69 1.79 7.27 -0.94
CA PHE A 69 0.65 8.15 -0.73
C PHE A 69 1.04 9.63 -0.83
N THR A 70 2.22 10.00 -0.31
CA THR A 70 2.77 11.35 -0.51
C THR A 70 2.99 11.64 -1.99
N LEU A 71 3.62 10.73 -2.75
CA LEU A 71 3.86 10.92 -4.17
C LEU A 71 2.55 11.03 -4.98
N PHE A 72 1.55 10.21 -4.62
CA PHE A 72 0.21 10.31 -5.19
C PHE A 72 -0.39 11.70 -4.94
N LEU A 73 -0.40 12.16 -3.69
CA LEU A 73 -0.98 13.46 -3.32
C LEU A 73 -0.27 14.62 -4.00
N GLU A 74 1.07 14.62 -4.05
CA GLU A 74 1.86 15.64 -4.75
C GLU A 74 1.55 15.66 -6.26
N SER A 75 1.44 14.47 -6.87
CA SER A 75 1.10 14.34 -8.28
C SER A 75 -0.30 14.89 -8.56
N ARG A 76 -1.29 14.50 -7.75
CA ARG A 76 -2.67 14.99 -7.89
C ARG A 76 -2.80 16.47 -7.61
N ALA A 77 -2.08 17.02 -6.63
CA ALA A 77 -2.11 18.44 -6.29
C ALA A 77 -1.66 19.32 -7.47
N ARG A 78 -0.70 18.86 -8.29
CA ARG A 78 -0.28 19.56 -9.50
C ARG A 78 -1.29 19.44 -10.64
N GLU A 79 -1.99 18.33 -10.71
CA GLU A 79 -2.93 18.01 -11.80
C GLU A 79 -4.32 18.60 -11.59
N ILE A 80 -4.74 18.80 -10.34
CA ILE A 80 -6.06 19.34 -10.01
C ILE A 80 -6.08 20.86 -10.22
N VAL A 81 -7.14 21.35 -10.87
CA VAL A 81 -7.39 22.80 -11.05
C VAL A 81 -7.67 23.49 -9.71
N LEU A 82 -7.50 24.81 -9.65
CA LEU A 82 -7.95 25.60 -8.50
C LEU A 82 -9.46 25.38 -8.28
N GLY A 83 -9.84 25.00 -7.06
CA GLY A 83 -11.22 24.67 -6.69
C GLY A 83 -11.68 23.26 -7.08
N GLY A 84 -10.82 22.44 -7.70
CA GLY A 84 -11.10 21.04 -7.95
C GLY A 84 -11.12 20.19 -6.68
N SER A 85 -11.72 19.01 -6.77
CA SER A 85 -11.95 18.13 -5.61
C SER A 85 -11.44 16.71 -5.82
N MET A 86 -11.16 16.02 -4.72
CA MET A 86 -10.74 14.63 -4.72
C MET A 86 -11.54 13.82 -3.69
N VAL A 87 -12.04 12.66 -4.10
CA VAL A 87 -12.68 11.69 -3.22
C VAL A 87 -11.90 10.38 -3.25
N LEU A 88 -11.45 9.95 -2.08
CA LEU A 88 -10.62 8.76 -1.90
C LEU A 88 -11.34 7.78 -1.00
N THR A 89 -11.50 6.53 -1.47
CA THR A 89 -11.96 5.43 -0.62
C THR A 89 -10.97 4.28 -0.74
N PHE A 90 -10.53 3.75 0.40
CA PHE A 90 -9.61 2.61 0.45
C PHE A 90 -9.71 1.93 1.81
N LEU A 91 -9.20 0.71 1.88
CA LEU A 91 -9.19 -0.07 3.11
C LEU A 91 -8.25 0.60 4.12
N GLY A 92 -8.81 0.99 5.26
CA GLY A 92 -8.05 1.32 6.46
C GLY A 92 -7.92 0.10 7.37
N SER A 93 -7.16 0.24 8.45
CA SER A 93 -7.12 -0.73 9.53
C SER A 93 -7.67 -0.09 10.79
N ILE A 94 -8.65 -0.74 11.41
CA ILE A 94 -9.07 -0.45 12.79
C ILE A 94 -8.20 -1.35 13.67
N GLN A 95 -7.70 -0.84 14.80
CA GLN A 95 -7.11 -1.71 15.84
C GLN A 95 -8.20 -2.67 16.34
N SER A 96 -8.34 -3.79 15.64
CA SER A 96 -9.24 -4.88 15.99
C SER A 96 -8.42 -5.91 16.75
N THR A 97 -8.98 -6.38 17.87
CA THR A 97 -8.45 -7.53 18.60
C THR A 97 -8.73 -8.85 17.87
N ASP A 98 -9.55 -8.83 16.81
CA ASP A 98 -9.82 -9.97 15.93
C ASP A 98 -8.78 -10.03 14.80
N PRO A 99 -7.93 -11.07 14.77
CA PRO A 99 -6.73 -11.07 13.95
C PRO A 99 -6.88 -11.53 12.51
N HIS A 100 -7.97 -12.21 12.17
CA HIS A 100 -7.97 -12.95 10.91
C HIS A 100 -8.42 -12.06 9.76
N SER A 101 -7.52 -11.16 9.34
CA SER A 101 -7.65 -10.54 8.03
C SER A 101 -7.65 -11.64 6.95
N LEU A 102 -8.37 -11.42 5.85
CA LEU A 102 -8.37 -12.31 4.68
C LEU A 102 -6.95 -12.72 4.25
N HIS A 103 -5.98 -11.82 4.42
CA HIS A 103 -4.58 -12.08 4.10
C HIS A 103 -3.90 -13.05 5.08
N GLU A 104 -4.24 -13.01 6.38
CA GLU A 104 -3.73 -14.01 7.34
C GLU A 104 -4.30 -15.41 7.04
N LEU A 105 -5.61 -15.50 6.75
CA LEU A 105 -6.25 -16.77 6.39
C LEU A 105 -5.63 -17.37 5.11
N LEU A 106 -5.39 -16.52 4.10
CA LEU A 106 -4.67 -16.91 2.89
C LEU A 106 -3.25 -17.39 3.22
N GLY A 107 -2.55 -16.69 4.11
CA GLY A 107 -1.22 -17.08 4.59
C GLY A 107 -1.19 -18.47 5.22
N PHE A 108 -2.13 -18.77 6.12
CA PHE A 108 -2.26 -20.11 6.72
C PHE A 108 -2.59 -21.18 5.67
N THR A 109 -3.54 -20.90 4.77
CA THR A 109 -3.91 -21.85 3.71
C THR A 109 -2.72 -22.16 2.79
N LEU A 110 -1.94 -21.15 2.39
CA LEU A 110 -0.74 -21.35 1.58
C LEU A 110 0.32 -22.17 2.32
N HIS A 111 0.50 -21.92 3.61
CA HIS A 111 1.41 -22.69 4.45
C HIS A 111 0.99 -24.16 4.54
N ASP A 112 -0.30 -24.45 4.71
CA ASP A 112 -0.83 -25.82 4.76
C ASP A 112 -0.69 -26.55 3.42
N MET A 113 -0.78 -25.83 2.29
CA MET A 113 -0.64 -26.43 0.95
C MET A 113 0.80 -26.83 0.58
N VAL A 114 1.82 -26.30 1.27
CA VAL A 114 3.24 -26.58 0.98
C VAL A 114 3.89 -27.55 1.96
N LEU A 115 3.14 -28.02 2.96
CA LEU A 115 3.52 -29.09 3.89
C LEU A 115 2.98 -30.45 3.43
#